data_AF-A0A5C6QW60-F1
#
_entry.id   AF-A0A5C6QW60-F1
#
_cell.length_a   1.000
_cell.length_b   1.000
_cell.length_c   1.000
_cell.angle_alpha   90.00
_cell.angle_beta   90.00
_cell.angle_gamma   90.00
#
_symmetry.space_group_name_H-M   'P 1'
#
loop_
_entity.id
_entity.type
_entity.pdbx_description
1 polymer ?
#
loop_
_entity_poly.entity_id
_entity_poly.type
_entity_poly.pdbx_seq_one_letter_code
_entity_poly.pdbx_strand_id
1 'polypeptide(L)'
;MKQLTNNSFSQQKGFTLIELVVVIVILGILAATAAPKFINLQDDAKTATLQAVKASMQTAAALVNSKSLIKGNQDTASATTNNVMVNSVVLDINFGYPLGDYSDATGLGDWTTLIEVADNFTTDKIGDSFVVYPTGKTAPTAIPASPYTATDANNCFTFYTESTAAGAMPNIQVVECL
;
A
#
# COMPACT_ATOMS: atom_id res chain seq x y z
N MET A 1 -40.89 -42.54 -58.54
CA MET A 1 -40.59 -43.06 -57.20
C MET A 1 -39.45 -42.25 -56.62
N LYS A 2 -39.69 -41.43 -55.60
CA LYS A 2 -38.67 -40.57 -54.98
C LYS A 2 -38.57 -41.00 -53.52
N GLN A 3 -37.51 -41.73 -53.18
CA GLN A 3 -37.28 -42.15 -51.81
C GLN A 3 -36.89 -40.92 -50.97
N LEU A 4 -37.58 -40.73 -49.85
CA LEU A 4 -37.27 -39.72 -48.86
C LEU A 4 -36.12 -40.25 -48.00
N THR A 5 -34.98 -39.56 -48.05
CA THR A 5 -33.79 -39.88 -47.27
C THR A 5 -34.11 -39.78 -45.78
N ASN A 6 -34.02 -40.89 -45.04
CA ASN A 6 -34.14 -40.92 -43.59
C ASN A 6 -32.95 -40.16 -42.98
N ASN A 7 -33.20 -38.98 -42.44
CA ASN A 7 -32.23 -38.27 -41.61
C ASN A 7 -32.31 -38.87 -40.20
N SER A 8 -31.30 -39.64 -39.80
CA SER A 8 -31.18 -40.17 -38.45
C SER A 8 -31.00 -39.00 -37.48
N PHE A 9 -32.06 -38.64 -36.75
CA PHE A 9 -31.95 -37.74 -35.60
C PHE A 9 -31.01 -38.40 -34.58
N SER A 10 -29.76 -37.93 -34.55
CA SER A 10 -28.85 -38.17 -33.45
C SER A 10 -29.57 -37.75 -32.17
N GLN A 11 -29.79 -38.70 -31.26
CA GLN A 11 -30.38 -38.44 -29.95
C GLN A 11 -29.42 -37.55 -29.18
N GLN A 12 -29.64 -36.24 -29.27
CA GLN A 12 -28.96 -35.26 -28.44
C GLN A 12 -29.40 -35.54 -27.01
N LYS A 13 -28.55 -36.24 -26.23
CA LYS A 13 -28.78 -36.47 -24.80
C LYS A 13 -28.76 -35.10 -24.13
N GLY A 14 -29.93 -34.53 -23.88
CA GLY A 14 -30.07 -33.31 -23.11
C GLY A 14 -29.57 -33.51 -21.69
N PHE A 15 -28.94 -32.47 -21.13
CA PHE A 15 -28.60 -32.43 -19.71
C PHE A 15 -29.87 -32.62 -18.87
N THR A 16 -29.80 -33.44 -17.83
CA THR A 16 -30.94 -33.63 -16.92
C THR A 16 -31.06 -32.42 -15.99
N LEU A 17 -32.29 -32.09 -15.57
CA LEU A 17 -32.51 -31.03 -14.56
C LEU A 17 -31.76 -31.34 -13.26
N ILE A 18 -31.66 -32.63 -12.89
CA ILE A 18 -30.96 -33.03 -11.67
C ILE A 18 -29.44 -32.82 -11.76
N GLU A 19 -28.81 -33.03 -12.91
CA GLU A 19 -27.38 -32.71 -13.09
C GLU A 19 -27.11 -31.22 -12.88
N LEU A 20 -27.97 -30.35 -13.43
CA LEU A 20 -27.83 -28.91 -13.24
C LEU A 20 -28.01 -28.52 -11.78
N VAL A 21 -28.99 -29.11 -11.08
CA VAL A 21 -29.24 -28.86 -9.64
C VAL A 21 -28.06 -29.33 -8.79
N VAL A 22 -27.50 -30.51 -9.05
CA VAL A 22 -26.35 -31.02 -8.29
C VAL A 22 -25.11 -30.13 -8.49
N VAL A 23 -24.88 -29.63 -9.70
CA VAL A 23 -23.74 -28.73 -9.98
C VAL A 23 -23.84 -27.42 -9.19
N ILE A 24 -25.00 -26.76 -9.19
CA ILE A 24 -25.16 -25.50 -8.43
C ILE A 24 -25.05 -25.73 -6.93
N VAL A 25 -25.48 -26.89 -6.41
CA VAL A 25 -25.33 -27.26 -5.00
C VAL A 25 -23.85 -27.44 -4.64
N ILE A 26 -23.10 -28.17 -5.47
CA ILE A 26 -21.65 -28.36 -5.26
C ILE A 26 -20.91 -27.02 -5.32
N LEU A 27 -21.20 -26.18 -6.32
CA LEU A 27 -20.61 -24.83 -6.43
C LEU A 27 -20.98 -23.96 -5.22
N GLY A 28 -22.21 -24.07 -4.70
CA GLY A 28 -22.64 -23.37 -3.49
C GLY A 28 -21.81 -23.74 -2.25
N ILE A 29 -21.54 -25.03 -2.05
CA ILE A 29 -20.73 -25.52 -0.91
C ILE A 29 -19.27 -25.06 -1.05
N LEU A 30 -18.70 -25.15 -2.26
CA LEU A 30 -17.34 -24.69 -2.53
C LEU A 30 -17.20 -23.18 -2.33
N ALA A 31 -18.18 -22.39 -2.78
CA ALA A 31 -18.18 -20.95 -2.59
C ALA A 31 -18.27 -20.57 -1.10
N ALA A 32 -19.17 -21.22 -0.34
CA ALA A 32 -19.35 -20.93 1.09
C ALA A 32 -18.10 -21.21 1.93
N THR A 33 -17.30 -22.21 1.55
CA THR A 33 -16.06 -22.58 2.26
C THR A 33 -14.83 -21.81 1.78
N ALA A 34 -14.77 -21.42 0.50
CA ALA A 34 -13.64 -20.69 -0.07
C ALA A 34 -13.70 -19.18 0.19
N ALA A 35 -14.90 -18.58 0.25
CA ALA A 35 -15.06 -17.13 0.37
C ALA A 35 -14.37 -16.53 1.62
N PRO A 36 -14.50 -17.10 2.84
CA PRO A 36 -13.83 -16.53 4.02
C PRO A 36 -12.30 -16.55 3.91
N LYS A 37 -11.73 -17.62 3.32
CA LYS A 37 -10.28 -17.71 3.09
C LYS A 37 -9.79 -16.68 2.09
N PHE A 38 -10.56 -16.43 1.03
CA PHE A 38 -10.19 -15.48 -0.02
C PHE A 38 -10.18 -14.02 0.48
N ILE A 39 -11.00 -13.68 1.48
CA ILE A 39 -11.00 -12.35 2.10
C ILE A 39 -9.70 -12.14 2.90
N ASN A 40 -9.37 -13.06 3.81
CA ASN A 40 -8.15 -12.96 4.63
C ASN A 40 -6.88 -12.86 3.76
N LEU A 41 -6.80 -13.62 2.66
CA LEU A 41 -5.67 -13.57 1.74
C LEU A 41 -5.48 -12.20 1.08
N GLN A 42 -6.55 -11.44 0.84
CA GLN A 42 -6.44 -10.10 0.28
C GLN A 42 -5.85 -9.11 1.28
N ASP A 43 -6.24 -9.21 2.56
CA ASP A 43 -5.72 -8.32 3.60
C ASP A 43 -4.29 -8.66 3.99
N ASP A 44 -3.93 -9.95 3.99
CA ASP A 44 -2.54 -10.41 4.08
C ASP A 44 -1.69 -9.86 2.91
N ALA A 45 -2.20 -9.91 1.68
CA ALA A 45 -1.49 -9.42 0.50
C ALA A 45 -1.28 -7.90 0.52
N LYS A 46 -2.29 -7.14 0.95
CA LYS A 46 -2.16 -5.68 1.15
C LYS A 46 -1.15 -5.37 2.24
N THR A 47 -1.23 -6.07 3.38
CA THR A 47 -0.28 -5.91 4.49
C THR A 47 1.14 -6.20 4.03
N ALA A 48 1.36 -7.27 3.26
CA ALA A 48 2.67 -7.59 2.70
C ALA A 48 3.20 -6.48 1.77
N THR A 49 2.33 -5.86 0.97
CA THR A 49 2.70 -4.74 0.10
C THR A 49 3.06 -3.51 0.93
N LEU A 50 2.31 -3.21 1.99
CA LEU A 50 2.62 -2.12 2.93
C LEU A 50 3.96 -2.37 3.66
N GLN A 51 4.29 -3.61 3.99
CA GLN A 51 5.61 -3.97 4.53
C GLN A 51 6.73 -3.72 3.52
N ALA A 52 6.51 -4.01 2.23
CA ALA A 52 7.47 -3.67 1.18
C ALA A 52 7.64 -2.14 1.05
N VAL A 53 6.54 -1.37 1.11
CA VAL A 53 6.59 0.09 1.10
C VAL A 53 7.35 0.62 2.33
N LYS A 54 7.14 0.06 3.53
CA LYS A 54 7.92 0.39 4.73
C LYS A 54 9.42 0.20 4.49
N ALA A 55 9.84 -0.90 3.88
CA ALA A 55 11.25 -1.14 3.56
C ALA A 55 11.79 -0.11 2.54
N SER A 56 10.98 0.29 1.55
CA SER A 56 11.32 1.37 0.62
C SER A 56 11.49 2.71 1.33
N MET A 57 10.58 3.06 2.26
CA MET A 57 10.69 4.27 3.08
C MET A 57 11.96 4.27 3.94
N GLN A 58 12.30 3.14 4.58
CA GLN A 58 13.53 2.98 5.35
C GLN A 58 14.78 3.20 4.48
N THR A 59 14.77 2.64 3.26
CA THR A 59 15.87 2.79 2.31
C THR A 59 16.02 4.24 1.84
N ALA A 60 14.90 4.91 1.51
CA ALA A 60 14.88 6.32 1.13
C ALA A 60 15.39 7.22 2.27
N ALA A 61 14.93 6.99 3.50
CA ALA A 61 15.38 7.73 4.67
C ALA A 61 16.89 7.56 4.90
N ALA A 62 17.42 6.34 4.77
CA ALA A 62 18.86 6.08 4.88
C ALA A 62 19.68 6.74 3.75
N LEU A 63 19.16 6.76 2.52
CA LEU A 63 19.80 7.44 1.39
C LEU A 63 19.91 8.95 1.61
N VAL A 64 18.81 9.58 2.03
CA VAL A 64 18.75 11.02 2.33
C VAL A 64 19.68 11.36 3.49
N ASN A 65 19.70 10.52 4.53
CA ASN A 65 20.62 10.67 5.66
C ASN A 65 22.08 10.56 5.27
N SER A 66 22.43 9.60 4.41
CA SER A 66 23.79 9.48 3.88
C SER A 66 24.24 10.74 3.13
N LYS A 67 23.35 11.35 2.33
CA LYS A 67 23.63 12.62 1.64
C LYS A 67 23.74 13.79 2.60
N SER A 68 22.93 13.81 3.64
CA SER A 68 22.97 14.86 4.66
C SER A 68 24.26 14.82 5.47
N LEU A 69 24.73 13.62 5.83
CA LEU A 69 26.02 13.41 6.49
C LEU A 69 27.20 13.89 5.63
N ILE A 70 27.17 13.63 4.31
CA ILE A 70 28.20 14.11 3.39
C ILE A 70 28.18 15.64 3.29
N LYS A 71 26.99 16.26 3.31
CA LYS A 71 26.83 17.72 3.28
C LYS A 71 27.14 18.36 4.65
N GLY A 72 27.07 17.60 5.75
CA GLY A 72 27.32 18.07 7.11
C GLY A 72 26.14 18.82 7.74
N ASN A 73 24.90 18.53 7.31
CA ASN A 73 23.69 19.21 7.79
C ASN A 73 22.70 18.29 8.54
N GLN A 74 23.15 17.11 8.97
CA GLN A 74 22.32 16.09 9.61
C GLN A 74 21.79 16.47 11.00
N ASP A 75 22.44 17.40 11.70
CA ASP A 75 22.03 17.79 13.05
C ASP A 75 21.18 19.06 13.06
N THR A 76 20.88 19.59 11.88
CA THR A 76 20.13 20.83 11.69
C THR A 76 18.65 20.53 11.54
N ALA A 77 17.80 21.31 12.23
CA ALA A 77 16.35 21.25 12.05
C ALA A 77 15.93 21.71 10.65
N SER A 78 14.69 21.41 10.26
CA SER A 78 14.13 21.83 8.98
C SER A 78 14.21 23.34 8.77
N ALA A 79 14.71 23.75 7.60
CA ALA A 79 14.79 25.13 7.13
C ALA A 79 14.98 25.13 5.61
N THR A 80 14.60 26.21 4.91
CA THR A 80 14.74 26.36 3.44
C THR A 80 16.16 26.09 2.92
N THR A 81 17.19 26.37 3.73
CA THR A 81 18.60 26.12 3.36
C THR A 81 19.09 24.72 3.75
N ASN A 82 18.31 24.01 4.57
CA ASN A 82 18.65 22.69 5.07
C ASN A 82 18.05 21.60 4.17
N ASN A 83 18.78 21.31 3.09
CA ASN A 83 18.35 20.38 2.05
C ASN A 83 19.46 19.45 1.59
N VAL A 84 19.11 18.43 0.82
CA VAL A 84 20.04 17.58 0.07
C VAL A 84 19.56 17.44 -1.37
N MET A 85 20.44 16.97 -2.27
CA MET A 85 20.05 16.69 -3.65
C MET A 85 19.99 15.17 -3.89
N VAL A 86 18.83 14.66 -4.28
CA VAL A 86 18.59 13.26 -4.68
C VAL A 86 18.04 13.27 -6.10
N ASN A 87 18.64 12.52 -7.02
CA ASN A 87 18.17 12.43 -8.41
C ASN A 87 17.95 13.80 -9.09
N SER A 88 18.84 14.76 -8.86
CA SER A 88 18.75 16.15 -9.35
C SER A 88 17.56 16.96 -8.82
N VAL A 89 16.83 16.42 -7.85
CA VAL A 89 15.77 17.10 -7.09
C VAL A 89 16.34 17.55 -5.76
N VAL A 90 16.10 18.80 -5.40
CA VAL A 90 16.41 19.30 -4.05
C VAL A 90 15.29 18.84 -3.13
N LEU A 91 15.66 18.31 -1.97
CA LEU A 91 14.75 17.86 -0.93
C LEU A 91 15.14 18.55 0.36
N ASP A 92 14.19 19.28 0.95
CA ASP A 92 14.33 19.75 2.31
C ASP A 92 14.34 18.55 3.28
N ILE A 93 15.05 18.70 4.39
CA ILE A 93 15.27 17.64 5.39
C ILE A 93 15.09 18.16 6.80
N ASN A 94 14.73 17.28 7.73
CA ASN A 94 14.71 17.55 9.17
C ASN A 94 15.66 16.57 9.87
N PHE A 95 16.66 17.10 10.57
CA PHE A 95 17.68 16.31 11.29
C PHE A 95 18.27 15.16 10.45
N GLY A 96 18.61 15.47 9.20
CA GLY A 96 19.24 14.53 8.30
C GLY A 96 18.29 13.54 7.61
N TYR A 97 16.98 13.63 7.83
CA TYR A 97 16.01 12.71 7.22
C TYR A 97 14.98 13.46 6.37
N PRO A 98 14.27 12.78 5.45
CA PRO A 98 13.18 13.39 4.69
C PRO A 98 12.14 14.03 5.61
N LEU A 99 11.51 15.10 5.15
CA LEU A 99 10.31 15.62 5.80
C LEU A 99 9.17 14.61 5.67
N GLY A 100 8.32 14.52 6.69
CA GLY A 100 7.08 13.76 6.60
C GLY A 100 6.08 14.45 5.68
N ASP A 101 6.25 15.75 5.49
CA ASP A 101 5.49 16.54 4.56
C ASP A 101 6.35 17.56 3.81
N TYR A 102 6.24 17.56 2.49
CA TYR A 102 6.90 18.52 1.61
C TYR A 102 5.97 19.68 1.18
N SER A 103 4.74 19.75 1.72
CA SER A 103 3.69 20.66 1.24
C SER A 103 3.87 22.15 1.57
N ASP A 104 4.82 22.54 2.43
CA ASP A 104 4.98 23.94 2.81
C ASP A 104 6.46 24.36 2.94
N ALA A 105 7.00 24.98 1.88
CA ALA A 105 7.90 26.16 1.93
C ALA A 105 8.55 26.49 0.57
N THR A 106 8.79 25.50 -0.30
CA THR A 106 9.66 25.71 -1.48
C THR A 106 9.24 24.97 -2.76
N GLY A 107 8.34 23.98 -2.68
CA GLY A 107 8.00 23.10 -3.81
C GLY A 107 9.14 22.17 -4.23
N LEU A 108 10.11 21.93 -3.35
CA LEU A 108 11.31 21.15 -3.65
C LEU A 108 11.12 19.69 -3.22
N GLY A 109 10.79 18.86 -4.22
CA GLY A 109 10.67 17.41 -4.09
C GLY A 109 9.45 16.92 -3.31
N ASP A 110 9.27 15.61 -3.30
CA ASP A 110 8.17 14.90 -2.62
C ASP A 110 8.57 13.42 -2.43
N TRP A 111 7.88 12.69 -1.56
CA TRP A 111 8.02 11.25 -1.38
C TRP A 111 7.85 10.43 -2.65
N THR A 112 7.05 10.92 -3.62
CA THR A 112 6.94 10.31 -4.95
C THR A 112 8.25 10.32 -5.75
N THR A 113 9.22 11.16 -5.37
CA THR A 113 10.58 11.16 -5.96
C THR A 113 11.55 10.21 -5.24
N LEU A 114 11.18 9.74 -4.05
CA LEU A 114 11.99 8.91 -3.17
C LEU A 114 11.60 7.43 -3.23
N ILE A 115 10.30 7.16 -3.36
CA ILE A 115 9.75 5.80 -3.40
C ILE A 115 8.72 5.67 -4.52
N GLU A 116 8.61 4.45 -5.04
CA GLU A 116 7.53 4.07 -5.94
C GLU A 116 6.40 3.44 -5.12
N VAL A 117 5.17 3.92 -5.33
CA VAL A 117 3.95 3.40 -4.71
C VAL A 117 3.09 2.78 -5.80
N ALA A 118 2.65 1.54 -5.62
CA ALA A 118 1.84 0.84 -6.59
C ALA A 118 0.47 1.51 -6.80
N ASP A 119 -0.11 1.39 -8.00
CA ASP A 119 -1.35 2.09 -8.42
C ASP A 119 -2.58 1.82 -7.53
N ASN A 120 -2.62 0.67 -6.85
CA ASN A 120 -3.67 0.29 -5.93
C ASN A 120 -3.47 0.86 -4.50
N PHE A 121 -2.47 1.70 -4.31
CA PHE A 121 -2.21 2.47 -3.10
C PHE A 121 -2.15 3.96 -3.44
N THR A 122 -2.45 4.77 -2.45
CA THR A 122 -2.40 6.22 -2.52
C THR A 122 -1.71 6.77 -1.28
N THR A 123 -1.39 8.06 -1.30
CA THR A 123 -0.60 8.73 -0.28
C THR A 123 -1.40 9.86 0.36
N ASP A 124 -1.10 10.17 1.61
CA ASP A 124 -1.65 11.33 2.30
C ASP A 124 -0.69 11.82 3.40
N LYS A 125 -0.97 12.99 3.96
CA LYS A 125 -0.25 13.60 5.06
C LYS A 125 -1.10 13.59 6.33
N ILE A 126 -0.52 13.15 7.43
CA ILE A 126 -1.13 13.25 8.76
C ILE A 126 -0.13 13.87 9.73
N GLY A 127 -0.33 15.14 10.07
CA GLY A 127 0.67 15.90 10.85
C GLY A 127 2.02 15.88 10.12
N ASP A 128 3.09 15.55 10.84
CA ASP A 128 4.45 15.44 10.28
C ASP A 128 4.74 14.02 9.76
N SER A 129 3.72 13.33 9.25
CA SER A 129 3.83 11.97 8.74
C SER A 129 3.35 11.84 7.31
N PHE A 130 4.16 11.15 6.50
CA PHE A 130 3.79 10.67 5.19
C PHE A 130 3.15 9.28 5.33
N VAL A 131 2.01 9.08 4.68
CA VAL A 131 1.18 7.88 4.85
C VAL A 131 0.87 7.26 3.50
N VAL A 132 0.89 5.93 3.43
CA VAL A 132 0.51 5.15 2.24
C VAL A 132 -0.55 4.12 2.62
N TYR A 133 -1.66 4.07 1.89
CA TYR A 133 -2.80 3.20 2.16
C TYR A 133 -3.52 2.79 0.86
N PRO A 134 -4.31 1.72 0.83
CA PRO A 134 -4.98 1.26 -0.39
C PRO A 134 -5.94 2.30 -0.98
N THR A 135 -5.92 2.44 -2.30
CA THR A 135 -6.86 3.29 -3.04
C THR A 135 -8.30 2.84 -2.77
N GLY A 136 -9.18 3.80 -2.45
CA GLY A 136 -10.59 3.53 -2.16
C GLY A 136 -10.91 3.16 -0.71
N LYS A 137 -9.92 3.00 0.17
CA LYS A 137 -10.14 3.05 1.63
C LYS A 137 -10.22 4.50 2.10
N THR A 138 -10.95 4.75 3.18
CA THR A 138 -10.94 6.05 3.85
C THR A 138 -9.54 6.34 4.38
N ALA A 139 -9.04 7.55 4.11
CA ALA A 139 -7.74 7.98 4.61
C ALA A 139 -7.68 7.84 6.14
N PRO A 140 -6.55 7.37 6.70
CA PRO A 140 -6.36 7.38 8.14
C PRO A 140 -6.49 8.81 8.68
N THR A 141 -7.11 8.99 9.84
CA THR A 141 -7.31 10.33 10.42
C THR A 141 -6.26 10.70 11.47
N ALA A 142 -5.53 9.71 11.97
CA ALA A 142 -4.46 9.89 12.95
C ALA A 142 -3.47 8.73 12.89
N ILE A 143 -2.21 9.01 13.23
CA ILE A 143 -1.21 7.98 13.48
C ILE A 143 -1.44 7.39 14.88
N PRO A 144 -1.63 6.06 15.02
CA PRO A 144 -1.88 5.45 16.31
C PRO A 144 -0.61 5.45 17.17
N ALA A 145 -0.75 5.41 18.49
CA ALA A 145 0.38 5.23 19.38
C ALA A 145 0.93 3.79 19.28
N SER A 146 2.22 3.62 19.60
CA SER A 146 2.84 2.29 19.79
C SER A 146 1.99 1.45 20.77
N PRO A 147 1.67 0.19 20.46
CA PRO A 147 2.32 -0.69 19.47
C PRO A 147 1.71 -0.68 18.05
N TYR A 148 1.01 0.39 17.64
CA TYR A 148 0.50 0.59 16.27
C TYR A 148 -0.49 -0.50 15.81
N THR A 149 -1.29 -1.00 16.75
CA THR A 149 -2.26 -2.07 16.49
C THR A 149 -3.41 -1.58 15.59
N ALA A 150 -3.79 -2.43 14.63
CA ALA A 150 -4.92 -2.19 13.76
C ALA A 150 -6.25 -2.17 14.53
N THR A 151 -7.14 -1.28 14.15
CA THR A 151 -8.51 -1.16 14.68
C THR A 151 -9.49 -0.99 13.52
N ASP A 152 -10.79 -1.17 13.75
CA ASP A 152 -11.81 -1.00 12.70
C ASP A 152 -11.77 0.39 12.04
N ALA A 153 -11.39 1.42 12.80
CA ALA A 153 -11.30 2.80 12.32
C ALA A 153 -9.93 3.18 11.77
N ASN A 154 -8.88 2.42 12.08
CA ASN A 154 -7.51 2.75 11.73
C ASN A 154 -6.72 1.46 11.45
N ASN A 155 -6.71 1.04 10.19
CA ASN A 155 -6.03 -0.16 9.71
C ASN A 155 -5.59 0.01 8.26
N CYS A 156 -4.70 -0.88 7.81
CA CYS A 156 -4.29 -1.03 6.43
C CYS A 156 -3.55 0.20 5.86
N PHE A 157 -2.50 0.66 6.56
CA PHE A 157 -1.61 1.70 6.06
C PHE A 157 -0.20 1.56 6.61
N THR A 158 0.76 2.18 5.94
CA THR A 158 2.12 2.37 6.44
C THR A 158 2.39 3.85 6.55
N PHE A 159 3.22 4.24 7.51
CA PHE A 159 3.56 5.64 7.69
C PHE A 159 5.04 5.83 8.01
N TYR A 160 5.52 7.01 7.64
CA TYR A 160 6.80 7.58 8.03
C TYR A 160 6.51 8.85 8.83
N THR A 161 6.92 8.91 10.09
CA THR A 161 6.93 10.14 10.89
C THR A 161 8.35 10.68 10.95
N GLU A 162 8.53 11.95 10.62
CA GLU A 162 9.85 12.56 10.54
C GLU A 162 10.61 12.59 11.87
N SER A 163 11.92 12.80 11.76
CA SER A 163 12.78 12.95 12.92
C SER A 163 12.51 14.28 13.64
N THR A 164 12.47 14.24 14.97
CA THR A 164 12.18 15.42 15.81
C THR A 164 13.41 16.00 16.51
N ALA A 165 14.57 15.36 16.38
CA ALA A 165 15.82 15.81 17.00
C ALA A 165 17.06 15.25 16.30
N ALA A 166 18.20 15.93 16.48
CA ALA A 166 19.49 15.47 15.99
C ALA A 166 19.82 14.06 16.52
N GLY A 167 20.20 13.16 15.62
CA GLY A 167 20.48 11.75 15.94
C GLY A 167 19.24 10.88 16.24
N ALA A 168 18.03 11.43 16.27
CA ALA A 168 16.81 10.64 16.38
C ALA A 168 16.42 10.05 15.01
N MET A 169 16.09 8.77 14.98
CA MET A 169 15.61 8.11 13.76
C MET A 169 14.12 8.42 13.52
N PRO A 170 13.68 8.53 12.26
CA PRO A 170 12.27 8.61 11.94
C PRO A 170 11.54 7.32 12.33
N ASN A 171 10.24 7.43 12.61
CA ASN A 171 9.42 6.28 12.96
C ASN A 171 8.71 5.75 11.72
N ILE A 172 8.96 4.50 11.35
CA ILE A 172 8.40 3.88 10.14
C ILE A 172 7.72 2.56 10.49
N GLN A 173 6.39 2.51 10.36
CA GLN A 173 5.59 1.37 10.81
C GLN A 173 4.46 1.04 9.85
N VAL A 174 3.99 -0.21 9.93
CA VAL A 174 2.80 -0.69 9.24
C VAL A 174 1.72 -0.94 10.29
N VAL A 175 0.52 -0.46 10.00
CA VAL A 175 -0.72 -0.85 10.68
C VAL A 175 -1.42 -1.85 9.76
N GLU A 176 -1.51 -3.10 10.20
CA GLU A 176 -1.99 -4.23 9.39
C GLU A 176 -3.42 -4.03 8.89
N CYS A 177 -3.77 -4.71 7.81
CA CYS A 177 -5.14 -4.73 7.28
C CYS A 177 -6.00 -5.70 8.09
N LEU A 178 -7.27 -5.32 8.31
CA LEU A 178 -8.31 -6.12 8.96
C LEU A 178 -9.51 -6.30 8.02
#